data_AF-A0AAW2U9H8-F1
#
_entry.id   AF-A0AAW2U9H8-F1
#
_cell.length_a   1.000
_cell.length_b   1.000
_cell.length_c   1.000
_cell.angle_alpha   90.00
_cell.angle_beta   90.00
_cell.angle_gamma   90.00
#
_symmetry.space_group_name_H-M   'P 1'
#
loop_
_entity.id
_entity.type
_entity.pdbx_description
1 polymer ?
#
loop_
_entity_poly.entity_id
_entity_poly.type
_entity_poly.pdbx_seq_one_letter_code
_entity_poly.pdbx_strand_id
1 'polypeptide(L)'
;MSHFRRFTISAPGDSPNTDGIHLGRDTMINIVDSIIKTGDDCISIGDETKELHIQNVTCGPGHGISVGSLGGYAEEKDVQGIYVKNCTFIGTQNGVRVKTWPSAPATLTVSDLHFEDLIMDNVSSPIIIDQEYCPHNLCKKDRPSSIKITNVSIKNVRGTTNSAEAVTFICSGLKPCENVEVGDIDLTYTGNQGPITTKCANVKPKFVGKQNPPVCAATAQSA
;
A
#
# COMPACT_ATOMS: atom_id res chain seq x y z
N MET A 1 21.53 8.19 -9.52
CA MET A 1 20.22 8.76 -9.19
C MET A 1 19.48 9.06 -10.47
N SER A 2 18.36 8.41 -10.72
CA SER A 2 17.53 8.61 -11.91
C SER A 2 16.29 9.44 -11.57
N HIS A 3 15.80 10.23 -12.52
CA HIS A 3 14.66 11.13 -12.32
C HIS A 3 13.65 11.02 -13.47
N PHE A 4 12.44 10.61 -13.14
CA PHE A 4 11.27 10.66 -14.01
C PHE A 4 10.39 11.82 -13.54
N ARG A 5 10.13 12.80 -14.41
CA ARG A 5 9.42 14.02 -13.99
C ARG A 5 8.52 14.57 -15.08
N ARG A 6 7.38 15.14 -14.68
CA ARG A 6 6.46 15.88 -15.56
C ARG A 6 6.06 15.09 -16.81
N PHE A 7 5.67 13.85 -16.60
CA PHE A 7 5.11 13.02 -17.66
C PHE A 7 3.65 12.66 -17.35
N THR A 8 2.95 12.27 -18.41
CA THR A 8 1.57 11.78 -18.34
C THR A 8 1.50 10.41 -18.97
N ILE A 9 0.97 9.43 -18.24
CA ILE A 9 0.58 8.12 -18.75
C ILE A 9 -0.95 8.05 -18.75
N SER A 10 -1.53 7.50 -19.82
CA SER A 10 -2.97 7.35 -19.95
C SER A 10 -3.36 6.05 -20.61
N ALA A 11 -4.06 5.20 -19.86
CA ALA A 11 -4.79 4.03 -20.34
C ALA A 11 -6.21 4.01 -19.72
N PRO A 12 -7.18 3.33 -20.35
CA PRO A 12 -8.50 3.10 -19.76
C PRO A 12 -8.41 2.38 -18.40
N GLY A 13 -9.31 2.69 -17.48
CA GLY A 13 -9.33 2.10 -16.13
C GLY A 13 -9.72 0.62 -16.09
N ASP A 14 -10.29 0.10 -17.18
CA ASP A 14 -10.63 -1.31 -17.40
C ASP A 14 -9.58 -2.05 -18.25
N SER A 15 -8.45 -1.40 -18.56
CA SER A 15 -7.37 -2.00 -19.35
C SER A 15 -6.45 -2.86 -18.48
N PRO A 16 -6.50 -4.21 -18.60
CA PRO A 16 -5.79 -5.09 -17.68
C PRO A 16 -4.28 -4.93 -17.79
N ASN A 17 -3.58 -4.99 -16.64
CA ASN A 17 -2.11 -5.04 -16.55
C ASN A 17 -1.38 -3.87 -17.23
N THR A 18 -2.01 -2.70 -17.27
CA THR A 18 -1.41 -1.47 -17.79
C THR A 18 -0.73 -0.68 -16.67
N ASP A 19 0.25 -1.28 -16.00
CA ASP A 19 1.04 -0.60 -14.98
C ASP A 19 1.67 0.69 -15.53
N GLY A 20 1.72 1.75 -14.72
CA GLY A 20 2.30 3.02 -15.13
C GLY A 20 3.82 2.95 -15.14
N ILE A 21 4.41 2.75 -13.96
CA ILE A 21 5.84 2.46 -13.80
C ILE A 21 5.99 1.19 -12.97
N HIS A 22 6.75 0.23 -13.50
CA HIS A 22 7.21 -0.94 -12.76
C HIS A 22 8.70 -0.78 -12.43
N LEU A 23 9.06 -0.90 -11.16
CA LEU A 23 10.44 -0.86 -10.66
C LEU A 23 10.84 -2.22 -10.09
N GLY A 24 12.09 -2.59 -10.25
CA GLY A 24 12.63 -3.84 -9.72
C GLY A 24 14.14 -3.84 -9.79
N ARG A 25 14.79 -3.99 -8.63
CA ARG A 25 16.26 -3.95 -8.49
C ARG A 25 16.87 -2.61 -8.88
N ASP A 26 16.16 -1.54 -8.55
CA ASP A 26 16.55 -0.16 -8.79
C ASP A 26 17.01 0.53 -7.50
N THR A 27 17.90 1.51 -7.60
CA THR A 27 18.35 2.29 -6.43
C THR A 27 18.45 3.78 -6.75
N MET A 28 18.03 4.63 -5.81
CA MET A 28 18.04 6.10 -5.95
C MET A 28 17.22 6.60 -7.14
N ILE A 29 15.92 6.29 -7.15
CA ILE A 29 14.96 6.69 -8.18
C ILE A 29 14.05 7.79 -7.63
N ASN A 30 13.76 8.80 -8.46
CA ASN A 30 12.74 9.80 -8.15
C ASN A 30 11.69 9.82 -9.25
N ILE A 31 10.42 9.78 -8.85
CA ILE A 31 9.25 9.93 -9.73
C ILE A 31 8.46 11.14 -9.20
N VAL A 32 8.47 12.24 -9.96
CA VAL A 32 7.94 13.52 -9.46
C VAL A 32 7.02 14.24 -10.44
N ASP A 33 6.06 15.01 -9.92
CA ASP A 33 5.22 15.94 -10.68
C ASP A 33 4.52 15.31 -11.90
N SER A 34 3.94 14.12 -11.75
CA SER A 34 3.46 13.31 -12.88
C SER A 34 2.03 12.85 -12.71
N ILE A 35 1.35 12.57 -13.82
CA ILE A 35 -0.03 12.10 -13.85
C ILE A 35 -0.06 10.71 -14.48
N ILE A 36 -0.60 9.73 -13.77
CA ILE A 36 -0.62 8.34 -14.21
C ILE A 36 -2.05 7.82 -14.11
N LYS A 37 -2.61 7.47 -15.26
CA LYS A 37 -3.93 6.86 -15.39
C LYS A 37 -3.78 5.51 -16.05
N THR A 38 -4.24 4.46 -15.36
CA THR A 38 -3.97 3.07 -15.71
C THR A 38 -5.19 2.21 -15.41
N GLY A 39 -5.21 0.97 -15.90
CA GLY A 39 -6.14 -0.07 -15.43
C GLY A 39 -5.51 -1.02 -14.40
N ASP A 40 -4.23 -0.82 -14.05
CA ASP A 40 -3.54 -1.56 -12.99
C ASP A 40 -2.72 -0.59 -12.10
N ASP A 41 -1.65 -1.05 -11.44
CA ASP A 41 -0.84 -0.26 -10.52
C ASP A 41 -0.34 1.05 -11.19
N CYS A 42 -0.55 2.17 -10.51
CA CYS A 42 0.02 3.47 -10.91
C CYS A 42 1.55 3.38 -10.91
N ILE A 43 2.09 2.83 -9.81
CA ILE A 43 3.50 2.48 -9.66
C ILE A 43 3.57 1.16 -8.90
N SER A 44 4.20 0.14 -9.47
CA SER A 44 4.47 -1.15 -8.83
C SER A 44 5.97 -1.28 -8.50
N ILE A 45 6.28 -1.75 -7.29
CA ILE A 45 7.64 -1.75 -6.72
C ILE A 45 8.01 -3.20 -6.36
N GLY A 46 8.93 -3.78 -7.14
CA GLY A 46 9.47 -5.11 -6.96
C GLY A 46 10.67 -5.18 -6.00
N ASP A 47 11.27 -6.37 -5.94
CA ASP A 47 12.39 -6.71 -5.05
C ASP A 47 13.63 -5.85 -5.28
N GLU A 48 14.50 -5.78 -4.27
CA GLU A 48 15.78 -5.02 -4.32
C GLU A 48 15.64 -3.53 -4.66
N THR A 49 14.43 -2.96 -4.66
CA THR A 49 14.23 -1.52 -4.85
C THR A 49 14.62 -0.76 -3.58
N LYS A 50 15.53 0.23 -3.73
CA LYS A 50 16.06 1.01 -2.61
C LYS A 50 16.05 2.50 -2.87
N GLU A 51 15.75 3.31 -1.85
CA GLU A 51 15.80 4.78 -1.93
C GLU A 51 14.94 5.32 -3.09
N LEU A 52 13.65 5.00 -3.06
CA LEU A 52 12.66 5.44 -4.04
C LEU A 52 11.84 6.60 -3.47
N HIS A 53 11.86 7.73 -4.17
CA HIS A 53 11.03 8.89 -3.83
C HIS A 53 9.95 9.10 -4.89
N ILE A 54 8.70 9.07 -4.47
CA ILE A 54 7.52 9.36 -5.28
C ILE A 54 6.87 10.60 -4.68
N GLN A 55 6.84 11.70 -5.44
CA GLN A 55 6.36 12.98 -4.91
C GLN A 55 5.49 13.75 -5.90
N ASN A 56 4.41 14.37 -5.45
CA ASN A 56 3.52 15.18 -6.30
C ASN A 56 2.97 14.36 -7.49
N VAL A 57 2.63 13.09 -7.27
CA VAL A 57 2.06 12.22 -8.32
C VAL A 57 0.55 12.13 -8.15
N THR A 58 -0.18 12.28 -9.26
CA THR A 58 -1.61 12.00 -9.31
C THR A 58 -1.83 10.66 -9.99
N CYS A 59 -2.36 9.68 -9.24
CA CYS A 59 -2.75 8.37 -9.73
C CYS A 59 -4.26 8.32 -9.90
N GLY A 60 -4.79 7.79 -11.01
CA GLY A 60 -6.22 7.54 -11.09
C GLY A 60 -6.86 7.68 -12.47
N PRO A 61 -7.62 6.67 -12.93
CA PRO A 61 -7.94 5.38 -12.28
C PRO A 61 -6.72 4.43 -12.17
N GLY A 62 -6.91 3.24 -11.57
CA GLY A 62 -5.90 2.17 -11.46
C GLY A 62 -5.87 1.50 -10.07
N HIS A 63 -4.79 0.77 -9.75
CA HIS A 63 -4.63 0.05 -8.48
C HIS A 63 -3.82 0.79 -7.40
N GLY A 64 -3.41 2.04 -7.65
CA GLY A 64 -2.65 2.85 -6.69
C GLY A 64 -1.15 2.60 -6.73
N ILE A 65 -0.44 2.95 -5.66
CA ILE A 65 1.01 2.71 -5.53
C ILE A 65 1.23 1.47 -4.68
N SER A 66 1.87 0.45 -5.25
CA SER A 66 1.99 -0.88 -4.66
C SER A 66 3.44 -1.30 -4.45
N VAL A 67 3.79 -1.65 -3.22
CA VAL A 67 4.97 -2.46 -2.91
C VAL A 67 4.60 -3.93 -3.07
N GLY A 68 5.30 -4.62 -3.96
CA GLY A 68 5.11 -6.02 -4.31
C GLY A 68 4.16 -6.26 -5.49
N SER A 69 3.74 -7.51 -5.70
CA SER A 69 3.82 -8.60 -4.72
C SER A 69 5.25 -9.10 -4.47
N LEU A 70 5.60 -9.31 -3.20
CA LEU A 70 6.89 -9.86 -2.76
C LEU A 70 6.72 -11.22 -2.06
N GLY A 71 7.78 -12.02 -2.07
CA GLY A 71 7.85 -13.37 -1.53
C GLY A 71 7.51 -14.46 -2.53
N GLY A 72 7.28 -14.14 -3.80
CA GLY A 72 6.89 -15.11 -4.83
C GLY A 72 8.06 -15.98 -5.31
N TYR A 73 9.27 -15.44 -5.29
CA TYR A 73 10.50 -16.11 -5.73
C TYR A 73 11.55 -16.15 -4.61
N ALA A 74 12.32 -17.23 -4.52
CA ALA A 74 13.25 -17.46 -3.40
C ALA A 74 14.43 -16.46 -3.39
N GLU A 75 14.75 -15.90 -4.55
CA GLU A 75 15.90 -15.03 -4.81
C GLU A 75 15.59 -13.54 -4.60
N GLU A 76 14.32 -13.20 -4.29
CA GLU A 76 13.94 -11.83 -4.00
C GLU A 76 14.71 -11.26 -2.81
N LYS A 77 15.09 -9.98 -2.91
CA LYS A 77 15.86 -9.28 -1.89
C LYS A 77 15.09 -8.11 -1.27
N ASP A 78 15.65 -7.61 -0.19
CA ASP A 78 15.09 -6.53 0.63
C ASP A 78 14.70 -5.29 -0.18
N VAL A 79 13.54 -4.74 0.17
CA VAL A 79 13.03 -3.45 -0.31
C VAL A 79 13.15 -2.45 0.84
N GLN A 80 13.78 -1.30 0.58
CA GLN A 80 14.10 -0.35 1.65
C GLN A 80 13.98 1.10 1.20
N GLY A 81 13.46 1.99 2.06
CA GLY A 81 13.51 3.43 1.82
C GLY A 81 12.57 3.82 0.69
N ILE A 82 11.27 3.58 0.90
CA ILE A 82 10.22 3.97 -0.06
C ILE A 82 9.47 5.14 0.53
N TYR A 83 9.54 6.28 -0.15
CA TYR A 83 8.95 7.55 0.28
C TYR A 83 7.89 7.98 -0.72
N VAL A 84 6.62 7.95 -0.33
CA VAL A 84 5.50 8.48 -1.12
C VAL A 84 4.95 9.71 -0.42
N LYS A 85 5.07 10.88 -1.05
CA LYS A 85 4.71 12.15 -0.43
C LYS A 85 3.89 13.06 -1.33
N ASN A 86 2.88 13.70 -0.76
CA ASN A 86 2.06 14.70 -1.47
C ASN A 86 1.43 14.14 -2.76
N CYS A 87 0.87 12.94 -2.68
CA CYS A 87 0.26 12.25 -3.82
C CYS A 87 -1.27 12.28 -3.73
N THR A 88 -1.93 12.26 -4.89
CA THR A 88 -3.40 12.25 -4.98
C THR A 88 -3.85 11.00 -5.73
N PHE A 89 -4.84 10.31 -5.18
CA PHE A 89 -5.42 9.09 -5.74
C PHE A 89 -6.89 9.34 -6.08
N ILE A 90 -7.27 9.16 -7.35
CA ILE A 90 -8.60 9.49 -7.87
C ILE A 90 -9.25 8.25 -8.47
N GLY A 91 -10.31 7.74 -7.85
CA GLY A 91 -11.05 6.59 -8.36
C GLY A 91 -10.20 5.32 -8.50
N THR A 92 -9.12 5.19 -7.73
CA THR A 92 -8.28 3.99 -7.73
C THR A 92 -8.88 2.91 -6.83
N GLN A 93 -8.54 1.65 -7.10
CA GLN A 93 -8.87 0.55 -6.20
C GLN A 93 -8.16 0.72 -4.86
N ASN A 94 -6.89 1.12 -4.85
CA ASN A 94 -6.12 1.32 -3.63
C ASN A 94 -5.43 2.67 -3.63
N GLY A 95 -5.12 3.20 -2.46
CA GLY A 95 -4.19 4.32 -2.32
C GLY A 95 -2.76 3.78 -2.31
N VAL A 96 -2.25 3.51 -1.11
CA VAL A 96 -0.97 2.83 -0.91
C VAL A 96 -1.19 1.40 -0.45
N ARG A 97 -0.42 0.48 -1.03
CA ARG A 97 -0.60 -0.96 -0.84
C ARG A 97 0.74 -1.67 -0.67
N VAL A 98 0.85 -2.58 0.29
CA VAL A 98 1.99 -3.50 0.45
C VAL A 98 1.46 -4.93 0.39
N LYS A 99 2.00 -5.75 -0.53
CA LYS A 99 1.51 -7.10 -0.82
C LYS A 99 2.63 -8.11 -0.64
N THR A 100 2.47 -9.08 0.26
CA THR A 100 3.40 -10.22 0.34
C THR A 100 2.66 -11.55 0.32
N TRP A 101 3.24 -12.55 -0.35
CA TRP A 101 2.64 -13.87 -0.48
C TRP A 101 2.65 -14.64 0.86
N PRO A 102 1.57 -15.38 1.19
CA PRO A 102 1.63 -16.44 2.20
C PRO A 102 2.48 -17.61 1.68
N SER A 103 2.96 -18.47 2.59
CA SER A 103 3.85 -19.58 2.25
C SER A 103 5.03 -19.18 1.35
N ALA A 104 5.52 -17.94 1.50
CA ALA A 104 6.56 -17.36 0.68
C ALA A 104 7.85 -18.20 0.74
N PRO A 105 8.41 -18.63 -0.41
CA PRO A 105 9.74 -19.24 -0.45
C PRO A 105 10.87 -18.27 -0.06
N ALA A 106 10.66 -16.96 -0.24
CA ALA A 106 11.66 -15.95 0.07
C ALA A 106 11.77 -15.68 1.57
N THR A 107 12.93 -15.16 2.00
CA THR A 107 13.08 -14.52 3.31
C THR A 107 13.74 -13.16 3.10
N LEU A 108 12.94 -12.11 3.03
CA LEU A 108 13.39 -10.74 2.85
C LEU A 108 12.73 -9.79 3.85
N THR A 109 13.30 -8.61 3.96
CA THR A 109 12.79 -7.49 4.76
C THR A 109 12.31 -6.37 3.85
N VAL A 110 11.08 -5.92 4.09
CA VAL A 110 10.54 -4.66 3.59
C VAL A 110 10.64 -3.65 4.73
N SER A 111 11.42 -2.59 4.55
CA SER A 111 11.71 -1.64 5.63
C SER A 111 11.69 -0.19 5.17
N ASP A 112 11.51 0.71 6.13
CA ASP A 112 11.57 2.16 5.94
C ASP A 112 10.59 2.63 4.85
N LEU A 113 9.31 2.31 5.06
CA LEU A 113 8.21 2.74 4.20
C LEU A 113 7.56 3.99 4.79
N HIS A 114 7.46 5.05 4.01
CA HIS A 114 6.93 6.34 4.44
C HIS A 114 5.87 6.83 3.46
N PHE A 115 4.62 6.87 3.91
CA PHE A 115 3.47 7.34 3.14
C PHE A 115 2.92 8.59 3.82
N GLU A 116 3.08 9.76 3.22
CA GLU A 116 2.80 11.06 3.85
C GLU A 116 2.03 12.01 2.93
N ASP A 117 1.11 12.80 3.49
CA ASP A 117 0.38 13.85 2.77
C ASP A 117 -0.40 13.28 1.57
N LEU A 118 -1.25 12.28 1.80
CA LEU A 118 -1.98 11.60 0.73
C LEU A 118 -3.43 12.07 0.66
N ILE A 119 -3.88 12.39 -0.54
CA ILE A 119 -5.28 12.76 -0.82
C ILE A 119 -5.97 11.59 -1.52
N MET A 120 -7.07 11.13 -0.93
CA MET A 120 -7.93 10.09 -1.48
C MET A 120 -9.20 10.73 -2.01
N ASP A 121 -9.52 10.50 -3.28
CA ASP A 121 -10.78 10.89 -3.89
C ASP A 121 -11.45 9.64 -4.46
N ASN A 122 -12.51 9.19 -3.79
CA ASN A 122 -13.32 8.06 -4.21
C ASN A 122 -12.49 6.77 -4.40
N VAL A 123 -11.55 6.50 -3.50
CA VAL A 123 -10.67 5.32 -3.53
C VAL A 123 -11.35 4.15 -2.84
N SER A 124 -11.20 2.91 -3.31
CA SER A 124 -11.85 1.77 -2.64
C SER A 124 -11.18 1.38 -1.33
N SER A 125 -9.87 1.16 -1.34
CA SER A 125 -9.10 0.77 -0.15
C SER A 125 -7.87 1.67 0.00
N PRO A 126 -8.02 2.84 0.65
CA PRO A 126 -6.96 3.84 0.79
C PRO A 126 -5.61 3.33 1.27
N ILE A 127 -5.59 2.44 2.28
CA ILE A 127 -4.36 1.99 2.93
C ILE A 127 -4.43 0.48 3.14
N ILE A 128 -3.49 -0.27 2.55
CA ILE A 128 -3.40 -1.73 2.71
C ILE A 128 -1.97 -2.18 3.00
N ILE A 129 -1.81 -3.02 4.01
CA ILE A 129 -0.70 -3.96 4.17
C ILE A 129 -1.32 -5.35 4.26
N ASP A 130 -1.04 -6.21 3.28
CA ASP A 130 -1.60 -7.56 3.19
C ASP A 130 -0.48 -8.59 2.99
N GLN A 131 -0.20 -9.34 4.05
CA GLN A 131 0.74 -10.47 4.04
C GLN A 131 0.06 -11.83 3.75
N GLU A 132 -1.21 -11.83 3.35
CA GLU A 132 -1.95 -12.99 2.86
C GLU A 132 -2.35 -12.84 1.38
N TYR A 133 -1.66 -11.96 0.65
CA TYR A 133 -1.94 -11.63 -0.73
C TYR A 133 -1.91 -12.89 -1.60
N CYS A 134 -3.05 -13.21 -2.20
CA CYS A 134 -3.28 -14.46 -2.93
C CYS A 134 -4.21 -14.19 -4.11
N PRO A 135 -3.70 -13.58 -5.19
CA PRO A 135 -4.52 -13.23 -6.34
C PRO A 135 -5.18 -14.49 -6.91
N HIS A 136 -6.48 -14.38 -7.20
CA HIS A 136 -7.32 -15.47 -7.73
C HIS A 136 -7.36 -16.75 -6.86
N ASN A 137 -6.97 -16.68 -5.59
CA ASN A 137 -6.81 -17.84 -4.71
C ASN A 137 -5.82 -18.90 -5.25
N LEU A 138 -4.87 -18.49 -6.09
CA LEU A 138 -3.85 -19.36 -6.69
C LEU A 138 -2.56 -19.37 -5.85
N CYS A 139 -2.68 -19.64 -4.55
CA CYS A 139 -1.54 -19.74 -3.63
C CYS A 139 -1.75 -20.87 -2.62
N LYS A 140 -0.65 -21.30 -1.98
CA LYS A 140 -0.73 -22.09 -0.75
C LYS A 140 -0.86 -21.14 0.44
N LYS A 141 -1.75 -21.46 1.37
CA LYS A 141 -1.94 -20.71 2.63
C LYS A 141 -1.69 -21.59 3.87
N ASP A 142 -0.84 -22.60 3.73
CA ASP A 142 -0.49 -23.52 4.81
C ASP A 142 0.42 -22.87 5.87
N ARG A 143 1.13 -21.78 5.52
CA ARG A 143 1.99 -21.03 6.44
C ARG A 143 1.82 -19.52 6.27
N PRO A 144 1.85 -18.73 7.36
CA PRO A 144 1.93 -17.28 7.27
C PRO A 144 3.19 -16.84 6.48
N SER A 145 3.13 -15.66 5.86
CA SER A 145 4.27 -15.07 5.14
C SER A 145 5.53 -15.00 6.02
N SER A 146 6.68 -15.37 5.44
CA SER A 146 8.02 -15.26 6.06
C SER A 146 8.65 -13.88 5.89
N ILE A 147 8.00 -12.97 5.16
CA ILE A 147 8.52 -11.64 4.83
C ILE A 147 8.39 -10.75 6.06
N LYS A 148 9.49 -10.08 6.44
CA LYS A 148 9.48 -9.10 7.54
C LYS A 148 9.04 -7.75 6.99
N ILE A 149 8.06 -7.11 7.64
CA ILE A 149 7.71 -5.70 7.37
C ILE A 149 7.99 -4.89 8.63
N THR A 150 8.82 -3.86 8.53
CA THR A 150 9.19 -3.04 9.68
C THR A 150 9.42 -1.58 9.33
N ASN A 151 9.35 -0.68 10.32
CA ASN A 151 9.55 0.76 10.17
C ASN A 151 8.64 1.34 9.08
N VAL A 152 7.34 1.29 9.34
CA VAL A 152 6.32 1.84 8.43
C VAL A 152 5.71 3.08 9.07
N SER A 153 5.68 4.19 8.33
CA SER A 153 5.01 5.41 8.75
C SER A 153 3.94 5.79 7.73
N ILE A 154 2.71 5.97 8.21
CA ILE A 154 1.57 6.44 7.41
C ILE A 154 1.00 7.68 8.08
N LYS A 155 1.11 8.84 7.44
CA LYS A 155 0.78 10.14 8.05
C LYS A 155 -0.03 11.03 7.12
N ASN A 156 -0.97 11.77 7.69
CA ASN A 156 -1.77 12.79 6.99
C ASN A 156 -2.43 12.24 5.71
N VAL A 157 -3.24 11.18 5.87
CA VAL A 157 -4.03 10.59 4.78
C VAL A 157 -5.47 11.06 4.93
N ARG A 158 -5.99 11.79 3.93
CA ARG A 158 -7.31 12.42 4.01
C ARG A 158 -8.14 12.25 2.75
N GLY A 159 -9.46 12.34 2.89
CA GLY A 159 -10.39 12.41 1.77
C GLY A 159 -11.50 11.38 1.84
N THR A 160 -11.85 10.76 0.71
CA THR A 160 -13.03 9.90 0.59
C THR A 160 -12.69 8.48 0.14
N THR A 161 -13.47 7.52 0.67
CA THR A 161 -13.45 6.12 0.25
C THR A 161 -14.83 5.69 -0.24
N ASN A 162 -14.85 4.84 -1.27
CA ASN A 162 -16.09 4.26 -1.82
C ASN A 162 -16.38 2.84 -1.32
N SER A 163 -15.48 2.28 -0.51
CA SER A 163 -15.71 1.02 0.20
C SER A 163 -15.64 1.21 1.72
N ALA A 164 -16.36 0.36 2.46
CA ALA A 164 -16.42 0.45 3.92
C ALA A 164 -15.05 0.17 4.56
N GLU A 165 -14.30 -0.80 4.06
CA GLU A 165 -12.99 -1.18 4.61
C GLU A 165 -11.90 -0.22 4.11
N ALA A 166 -11.60 0.79 4.92
CA ALA A 166 -10.73 1.90 4.52
C ALA A 166 -9.24 1.66 4.81
N VAL A 167 -8.95 0.93 5.89
CA VAL A 167 -7.58 0.64 6.34
C VAL A 167 -7.47 -0.83 6.71
N THR A 168 -6.52 -1.52 6.08
CA THR A 168 -6.32 -2.96 6.27
C THR A 168 -4.85 -3.24 6.56
N PHE A 169 -4.55 -3.78 7.74
CA PHE A 169 -3.22 -4.25 8.14
C PHE A 169 -3.29 -5.73 8.54
N ILE A 170 -3.17 -6.62 7.55
CA ILE A 170 -3.08 -8.06 7.77
C ILE A 170 -1.61 -8.45 7.73
N CYS A 171 -0.99 -8.46 8.90
CA CYS A 171 0.40 -8.88 9.04
C CYS A 171 0.49 -10.36 9.37
N SER A 172 1.65 -10.95 9.09
CA SER A 172 1.92 -12.36 9.28
C SER A 172 1.93 -12.73 10.76
N GLY A 173 1.28 -13.84 11.11
CA GLY A 173 1.40 -14.41 12.46
C GLY A 173 2.81 -14.94 12.77
N LEU A 174 3.60 -15.26 11.74
CA LEU A 174 5.00 -15.70 11.88
C LEU A 174 5.97 -14.52 11.94
N LYS A 175 5.68 -13.44 11.21
CA LYS A 175 6.44 -12.20 11.16
C LYS A 175 5.51 -10.99 11.33
N PRO A 176 5.03 -10.70 12.55
CA PRO A 176 4.20 -9.53 12.82
C PRO A 176 4.85 -8.24 12.30
N CYS A 177 4.04 -7.26 11.87
CA CYS A 177 4.59 -5.97 11.46
C CYS A 177 5.12 -5.22 12.70
N GLU A 178 6.36 -4.74 12.62
CA GLU A 178 7.08 -4.09 13.73
C GLU A 178 7.29 -2.60 13.43
N ASN A 179 7.27 -1.75 14.47
CA ASN A 179 7.52 -0.30 14.34
C ASN A 179 6.63 0.38 13.30
N VAL A 180 5.32 0.13 13.38
CA VAL A 180 4.32 0.81 12.54
C VAL A 180 3.82 2.05 13.28
N GLU A 181 3.90 3.21 12.65
CA GLU A 181 3.35 4.48 13.14
C GLU A 181 2.27 4.98 12.19
N VAL A 182 1.09 5.27 12.74
CA VAL A 182 -0.07 5.76 11.97
C VAL A 182 -0.52 7.07 12.58
N GLY A 183 -0.63 8.12 11.77
CA GLY A 183 -0.99 9.43 12.25
C GLY A 183 -1.87 10.23 11.32
N ASP A 184 -2.76 11.03 11.88
CA ASP A 184 -3.58 12.00 11.16
C ASP A 184 -4.32 11.39 9.95
N ILE A 185 -5.09 10.33 10.21
CA ILE A 185 -5.97 9.69 9.23
C ILE A 185 -7.35 10.34 9.31
N ASP A 186 -7.86 10.80 8.17
CA ASP A 186 -9.18 11.42 8.05
C ASP A 186 -9.91 11.05 6.76
N LEU A 187 -10.51 9.87 6.77
CA LEU A 187 -11.22 9.26 5.66
C LEU A 187 -12.72 9.24 5.91
N THR A 188 -13.48 9.68 4.92
CA THR A 188 -14.94 9.65 4.93
C THR A 188 -15.44 8.60 3.94
N TYR A 189 -16.23 7.64 4.43
CA TYR A 189 -16.91 6.69 3.56
C TYR A 189 -18.14 7.33 2.93
N THR A 190 -18.24 7.27 1.60
CA THR A 190 -19.34 7.86 0.82
C THR A 190 -20.35 6.84 0.32
N GLY A 191 -20.14 5.55 0.60
CA GLY A 191 -21.06 4.48 0.21
C GLY A 191 -22.15 4.21 1.25
N ASN A 192 -22.92 3.13 1.02
CA ASN A 192 -24.12 2.79 1.79
C ASN A 192 -24.10 1.38 2.41
N GLN A 193 -22.93 0.73 2.45
CA GLN A 193 -22.78 -0.67 2.90
C GLN A 193 -22.50 -0.80 4.41
N GLY A 194 -22.85 0.24 5.19
CA GLY A 194 -22.62 0.29 6.63
C GLY A 194 -21.59 1.35 7.04
N PRO A 195 -21.08 1.30 8.29
CA PRO A 195 -20.07 2.24 8.75
C PRO A 195 -18.73 1.98 8.06
N ILE A 196 -17.89 3.01 8.01
CA ILE A 196 -16.47 2.86 7.67
C ILE A 196 -15.78 1.95 8.71
N THR A 197 -14.97 1.01 8.25
CA THR A 197 -14.29 0.01 9.08
C THR A 197 -12.80 -0.02 8.82
N THR A 198 -12.07 -0.60 9.76
CA THR A 198 -10.66 -0.94 9.62
C THR A 198 -10.45 -2.39 10.06
N LYS A 199 -9.44 -3.04 9.50
CA LYS A 199 -9.13 -4.45 9.77
C LYS A 199 -7.66 -4.60 10.11
N CYS A 200 -7.35 -5.23 11.25
CA CYS A 200 -5.97 -5.41 11.67
C CYS A 200 -5.73 -6.81 12.25
N ALA A 201 -4.57 -7.38 11.92
CA ALA A 201 -4.07 -8.63 12.47
C ALA A 201 -2.54 -8.56 12.61
N ASN A 202 -2.02 -9.07 13.73
CA ASN A 202 -0.57 -9.18 14.00
C ASN A 202 0.22 -7.87 13.84
N VAL A 203 -0.37 -6.75 14.26
CA VAL A 203 0.26 -5.44 14.24
C VAL A 203 -0.15 -4.66 15.49
N LYS A 204 0.76 -3.82 16.02
CA LYS A 204 0.50 -2.92 17.15
C LYS A 204 1.00 -1.52 16.78
N PRO A 205 0.22 -0.74 16.00
CA PRO A 205 0.66 0.57 15.57
C PRO A 205 0.77 1.53 16.75
N LYS A 206 1.75 2.43 16.69
CA LYS A 206 1.77 3.64 17.50
C LYS A 206 0.92 4.69 16.80
N PHE A 207 -0.06 5.24 17.50
CA PHE A 207 -0.94 6.28 16.94
C PHE A 207 -0.49 7.67 17.34
N VAL A 208 -0.62 8.62 16.40
CA VAL A 208 -0.39 10.05 16.62
C VAL A 208 -1.55 10.83 16.00
N GLY A 209 -2.02 11.89 16.68
CA GLY A 209 -3.03 12.79 16.10
C GLY A 209 -4.38 12.11 15.80
N LYS A 210 -5.08 12.58 14.76
CA LYS A 210 -6.46 12.17 14.45
C LYS A 210 -6.51 10.75 13.85
N GLN A 211 -7.49 9.95 14.25
CA GLN A 211 -7.79 8.63 13.66
C GLN A 211 -9.27 8.55 13.32
N ASN A 212 -9.61 8.96 12.10
CA ASN A 212 -10.95 8.85 11.54
C ASN A 212 -10.87 8.08 10.21
N PRO A 213 -11.34 6.83 10.12
CA PRO A 213 -11.92 6.02 11.21
C PRO A 213 -10.88 5.62 12.27
N PRO A 214 -11.30 5.13 13.46
CA PRO A 214 -10.40 4.48 14.39
C PRO A 214 -9.65 3.32 13.71
N VAL A 215 -8.32 3.40 13.66
CA VAL A 215 -7.47 2.38 13.04
C VAL A 215 -7.12 1.30 14.06
N CYS A 216 -7.31 0.04 13.70
CA CYS A 216 -7.05 -1.12 14.57
C CYS A 216 -7.75 -1.05 15.94
N ALA A 217 -8.90 -0.38 16.03
CA ALA A 217 -9.71 -0.44 17.23
C ALA A 217 -10.04 -1.91 17.51
N ALA A 218 -9.81 -2.36 18.74
CA ALA A 218 -10.19 -3.70 19.15
C ALA A 218 -11.67 -3.88 18.80
N THR A 219 -11.97 -4.89 17.97
CA THR A 219 -13.36 -5.33 17.80
C THR A 219 -13.90 -5.56 19.20
N ALA A 220 -15.00 -4.88 19.54
CA ALA A 220 -15.78 -5.24 20.71
C ALA A 220 -16.01 -6.74 20.62
N GLN A 221 -15.34 -7.51 21.49
CA GLN A 221 -15.58 -8.93 21.61
C GLN A 221 -17.04 -9.04 22.02
N SER A 222 -17.89 -9.47 21.10
CA SER A 222 -19.21 -9.97 21.45
C SER A 222 -18.98 -11.13 22.43
N ALA A 223 -19.52 -10.95 23.63
CA ALA A 223 -19.51 -11.88 24.75
C ALA A 223 -20.05 -13.27 24.38
#